data_AF-A0AAW9B8T9-F1
#
_entry.id   AF-A0AAW9B8T9-F1
#
_cell.length_a   1.000
_cell.length_b   1.000
_cell.length_c   1.000
_cell.angle_alpha   90.00
_cell.angle_beta   90.00
_cell.angle_gamma   90.00
#
_symmetry.space_group_name_H-M   'P 1'
#
loop_
_entity.id
_entity.type
_entity.pdbx_description
1 polymer ?
#
loop_
_entity_poly.entity_id
_entity_poly.type
_entity_poly.pdbx_seq_one_letter_code
_entity_poly.pdbx_strand_id
1 'polypeptide(L)' 'MNIFKTISRYFAACVVVTLSACSADIDNYQASTPPFNLFEYFDGNVKAWGMVQDYSEKQTRRFEVDIVGTIAGDELV' A
#
# COMPACT_ATOMS: atom_id res chain seq x y z
N MET A 1 -7.57 -39.45 20.81
CA MET A 1 -7.66 -38.10 21.42
C MET A 1 -6.39 -37.27 21.25
N ASN A 2 -5.18 -37.84 21.47
CA ASN A 2 -3.93 -37.06 21.47
C ASN A 2 -3.39 -36.74 20.06
N ILE A 3 -3.58 -37.63 19.08
CA ILE A 3 -3.11 -37.44 17.69
C ILE A 3 -3.74 -36.20 17.04
N PHE A 4 -5.06 -36.01 17.22
CA PHE A 4 -5.80 -34.87 16.67
C PHE A 4 -5.34 -33.53 17.30
N LYS A 5 -5.02 -33.55 18.59
CA LYS A 5 -4.52 -32.38 19.32
C LYS A 5 -3.10 -31.99 18.86
N THR A 6 -2.25 -32.97 18.57
CA THR A 6 -0.89 -32.74 18.06
C THR A 6 -0.91 -32.19 16.63
N ILE A 7 -1.75 -32.75 15.75
CA ILE A 7 -1.94 -32.26 14.37
C ILE A 7 -2.47 -30.82 14.39
N SER A 8 -3.49 -30.54 15.23
CA SER A 8 -4.04 -29.19 15.40
C SER A 8 -2.99 -28.19 15.89
N ARG A 9 -2.07 -28.60 16.77
CA ARG A 9 -0.99 -27.75 17.28
C ARG A 9 0.05 -27.43 16.21
N TYR A 10 0.40 -28.39 15.35
CA TYR A 10 1.28 -28.15 14.20
C TYR A 10 0.61 -27.27 13.13
N PHE A 11 -0.69 -27.45 12.88
CA PHE A 11 -1.44 -26.59 11.97
C PHE A 11 -1.48 -25.15 12.47
N ALA A 12 -1.77 -24.92 13.75
CA ALA A 12 -1.76 -23.59 14.35
C ALA A 12 -0.37 -22.92 14.26
N ALA A 13 0.71 -23.67 14.48
CA ALA A 13 2.07 -23.16 14.32
C ALA A 13 2.37 -22.74 12.87
N CYS A 14 1.91 -23.53 11.89
CA CYS A 14 2.09 -23.21 10.47
C CYS A 14 1.35 -21.92 10.08
N VAL A 15 0.11 -21.74 10.56
CA VAL A 15 -0.69 -20.54 10.31
C VAL A 15 0.00 -19.28 10.84
N VAL A 16 0.59 -19.34 12.05
CA VAL A 16 1.29 -18.19 12.65
C VAL A 16 2.51 -17.78 11.83
N VAL A 17 3.27 -18.73 11.27
CA VAL A 17 4.44 -18.44 10.43
C VAL A 17 4.05 -17.78 9.10
N THR A 18 2.91 -18.13 8.53
CA THR A 18 2.46 -17.55 7.25
C THR A 18 1.94 -16.12 7.35
N LEU A 19 1.59 -15.63 8.55
CA LEU A 19 1.04 -14.28 8.74
C LEU A 19 2.08 -13.16 8.52
N SER A 20 3.38 -13.44 8.63
CA SER A 20 4.43 -12.44 8.41
C SER A 20 4.71 -12.15 6.93
N ALA A 21 4.12 -12.90 6.00
CA ALA A 21 4.38 -12.75 4.57
C ALA A 21 3.59 -11.62 3.89
N CYS A 22 2.59 -11.02 4.54
CA CYS A 22 1.75 -9.96 3.97
C CYS A 22 2.26 -8.52 4.24
N SER A 23 3.51 -8.36 4.68
CA SER A 23 4.10 -7.04 4.91
C SER A 23 5.07 -6.67 3.79
N ALA A 24 5.07 -5.40 3.39
CA ALA A 24 6.05 -4.82 2.49
C ALA A 24 6.84 -3.75 3.27
N ASP A 25 8.15 -3.92 3.32
CA ASP A 25 9.06 -2.94 3.93
C ASP A 25 9.47 -1.89 2.91
N ILE A 26 9.52 -0.62 3.32
CA ILE A 26 9.92 0.50 2.45
C ILE A 26 11.41 0.43 2.10
N ASP A 27 12.23 -0.17 2.96
CA ASP A 27 13.67 -0.31 2.75
C ASP A 27 13.99 -1.20 1.54
N ASN A 28 13.06 -2.09 1.16
CA ASN A 28 13.18 -2.91 -0.05
C ASN A 28 13.31 -2.05 -1.33
N TYR A 29 12.85 -0.81 -1.29
CA TYR A 29 12.87 0.09 -2.44
C TYR A 29 14.09 1.03 -2.47
N GLN A 30 14.98 1.01 -1.46
CA GLN A 30 16.12 1.93 -1.39
C GLN A 30 17.09 1.81 -2.58
N ALA A 31 17.25 0.59 -3.12
CA ALA A 31 18.08 0.35 -4.30
C ALA A 31 17.35 0.59 -5.64
N SER A 32 16.09 1.06 -5.61
CA SER A 32 15.31 1.31 -6.82
C SER A 32 15.91 2.49 -7.58
N THR A 33 16.14 2.28 -8.87
CA THR A 33 16.63 3.30 -9.78
C THR A 33 15.66 3.50 -10.95
N PRO A 34 15.33 4.74 -11.32
CA PRO A 34 15.82 5.99 -10.75
C PRO A 34 15.29 6.25 -9.32
N PRO A 35 16.00 7.06 -8.49
CA PRO A 35 15.49 7.46 -7.19
C PRO A 35 14.16 8.18 -7.35
N PHE A 36 13.21 7.92 -6.46
CA PHE A 36 11.91 8.57 -6.51
C PHE A 36 12.06 10.08 -6.23
N ASN A 37 11.66 10.90 -7.20
CA ASN A 37 11.60 12.35 -7.07
C ASN A 37 10.13 12.78 -7.13
N LEU A 38 9.64 13.35 -6.02
CA LEU A 38 8.25 13.78 -5.88
C LEU A 38 7.88 14.88 -6.89
N PHE A 39 8.78 15.84 -7.12
CA PHE A 39 8.51 16.97 -8.00
C PHE A 39 8.40 16.54 -9.45
N GLU A 40 9.38 15.78 -9.92
CA GLU A 40 9.38 15.25 -11.28
C GLU A 40 8.22 14.27 -11.52
N TYR A 41 7.82 13.50 -10.51
CA TYR A 41 6.70 12.57 -10.64
C TYR A 41 5.36 13.27 -10.91
N PHE A 42 5.15 14.44 -10.31
CA PHE A 42 3.91 15.22 -10.44
C PHE A 42 3.97 16.34 -11.49
N ASP A 43 5.10 16.54 -12.17
CA ASP A 43 5.23 17.52 -13.25
C ASP A 43 4.58 17.01 -14.55
N GLY A 44 3.39 17.52 -14.85
CA GLY A 44 2.59 17.11 -16.01
C GLY A 44 1.28 16.41 -15.64
N ASN A 45 0.83 15.50 -16.51
CA ASN A 45 -0.48 14.85 -16.39
C ASN A 45 -0.38 13.56 -15.58
N VAL A 46 -1.01 13.53 -14.41
CA VAL A 46 -1.06 12.37 -13.53
C VAL A 46 -2.52 11.98 -13.28
N LYS A 47 -2.80 10.67 -13.28
CA LYS A 47 -4.09 10.14 -12.85
C LYS A 47 -3.99 9.59 -11.44
N ALA A 48 -5.02 9.87 -10.64
CA ALA A 48 -5.16 9.30 -9.30
C ALA A 48 -6.57 8.75 -9.09
N TRP A 49 -6.69 7.80 -8.16
CA TRP A 49 -7.96 7.21 -7.77
C TRP A 49 -8.11 7.28 -6.26
N GLY A 50 -9.32 7.57 -5.80
CA GLY A 50 -9.60 7.70 -4.37
C GLY A 50 -10.96 7.12 -4.00
N MET A 51 -11.12 6.89 -2.69
CA MET A 51 -12.38 6.48 -2.11
C MET A 51 -12.63 7.18 -0.78
N VAL A 52 -13.90 7.48 -0.50
CA VAL A 52 -14.34 8.03 0.78
C VAL A 52 -15.11 6.96 1.53
N GLN A 53 -14.77 6.76 2.79
CA GLN A 53 -15.46 5.87 3.72
C GLN A 53 -16.12 6.70 4.83
N ASP A 54 -17.25 6.21 5.36
CA ASP A 54 -17.83 6.79 6.57
C ASP A 54 -17.15 6.25 7.84
N TYR A 55 -17.60 6.68 9.03
CA TYR A 55 -17.07 6.22 10.31
C TYR A 55 -17.33 4.73 10.59
N SER A 56 -18.23 4.10 9.83
CA SER A 56 -18.49 2.66 9.87
C SER A 56 -17.61 1.89 8.88
N GLU A 57 -16.61 2.56 8.28
CA GLU A 57 -15.70 2.01 7.27
C GLU A 57 -16.42 1.59 5.98
N LYS A 58 -17.68 2.00 5.81
CA LYS A 58 -18.44 1.70 4.61
C LYS A 58 -18.00 2.67 3.51
N GLN A 59 -17.59 2.11 2.37
CA GLN A 59 -17.29 2.90 1.19
C GLN A 59 -18.55 3.60 0.69
N THR A 60 -18.52 4.94 0.69
CA THR A 60 -19.64 5.77 0.24
C THR A 60 -19.41 6.34 -1.15
N ARG A 61 -18.14 6.57 -1.54
CA ARG A 61 -17.78 7.16 -2.84
C ARG A 61 -16.47 6.60 -3.39
N ARG A 62 -16.36 6.64 -4.73
CA ARG A 62 -15.14 6.42 -5.52
C ARG A 62 -15.00 7.60 -6.46
N PHE A 63 -13.77 8.00 -6.72
CA PHE A 63 -13.50 9.07 -7.66
C PHE A 63 -12.16 8.83 -8.36
N GLU A 64 -12.05 9.40 -9.55
CA GLU A 64 -10.82 9.53 -10.32
C GLU A 64 -10.47 11.02 -10.37
N VAL A 65 -9.17 11.32 -10.37
CA VAL A 65 -8.64 12.67 -10.44
C VAL A 65 -7.66 12.74 -11.59
N ASP A 66 -7.87 13.70 -12.47
CA ASP A 66 -6.88 14.15 -13.44
C ASP A 66 -6.12 15.32 -12.81
N ILE A 67 -4.83 15.13 -12.55
CA ILE A 67 -3.92 16.12 -11.98
C ILE A 67 -3.06 16.67 -13.12
N VAL A 68 -3.00 17.99 -13.24
CA VAL A 68 -2.07 18.69 -14.14
C VAL A 68 -1.15 19.50 -13.26
N GLY A 69 -0.02 18.91 -12.86
CA GLY A 69 0.95 19.58 -12.01
C GLY A 69 1.95 20.39 -12.82
N THR A 70 2.44 21.47 -12.24
CA THR A 70 3.54 22.27 -12.79
C THR A 70 4.49 22.68 -11.67
N ILE A 71 5.79 22.69 -11.95
CA ILE A 71 6.80 23.16 -10.99
C ILE A 71 6.99 24.68 -11.14
N ALA A 72 6.74 25.42 -10.06
CA ALA A 72 6.96 26.86 -9.97
C ALA A 72 8.03 27.18 -8.90
N GLY A 73 9.30 27.18 -9.30
CA GLY A 73 10.41 27.30 -8.36
C GLY A 73 10.54 26.03 -7.51
N ASP A 74 10.31 26.14 -6.21
CA ASP A 74 10.36 25.02 -5.26
C ASP A 74 8.95 24.55 -4.83
N GLU A 75 7.91 24.91 -5.59
CA GLU A 75 6.52 24.55 -5.31
C GLU A 75 5.91 23.74 -6.46
N LEU A 76 5.13 22.72 -6.11
CA LEU A 76 4.24 21.99 -7.03
C LEU A 76 2.86 22.63 -6.96
N VAL A 77 2.39 23.16 -8.09
CA VAL A 77 1.09 23.81 -8.24
C VAL A 77 0.16 23.06 -9.19
#